data_AF-A0A6G3MIQ5-F1
#
_entry.id   AF-A0A6G3MIQ5-F1
#
_cell.length_a   1.000
_cell.length_b   1.000
_cell.length_c   1.000
_cell.angle_alpha   90.00
_cell.angle_beta   90.00
_cell.angle_gamma   90.00
#
_symmetry.space_group_name_H-M   'P 1'
#
loop_
_entity.id
_entity.type
_entity.pdbx_description
1 polymer ?
#
loop_
_entity_poly.entity_id
_entity_poly.type
_entity_poly.pdbx_seq_one_letter_code
_entity_poly.pdbx_strand_id
1 'polypeptide(L)'
;MYYTTWKSAESACNLCYVGFGGILEDGTQDWTKCQNVNILGYEFSTNMKEAVDNWNITTNHWLRKVVYNRVPKQKVICTFLVSALWHGFFLHYYYFFIFTSLMIHIGRKVCFLTYYYFLFNLSRVVKFSVRTF
;
A
#
# COMPACT_ATOMS: atom_id res chain seq x y z
N MET A 1 -11.89 -20.02 -0.17
CA MET A 1 -12.78 -19.14 -0.97
C MET A 1 -12.43 -17.65 -0.91
N TYR A 2 -11.65 -17.17 0.07
CA TYR A 2 -11.36 -15.72 0.20
C TYR A 2 -10.36 -15.17 -0.84
N TYR A 3 -9.23 -15.83 -1.05
CA TYR A 3 -8.21 -15.43 -2.04
C TYR A 3 -8.39 -16.06 -3.43
N THR A 4 -9.14 -17.16 -3.49
CA THR A 4 -9.21 -18.06 -4.66
C THR A 4 -9.90 -17.43 -5.86
N THR A 5 -10.90 -16.58 -5.64
CA THR A 5 -11.60 -15.85 -6.71
C THR A 5 -10.68 -14.84 -7.39
N TRP A 6 -9.90 -14.09 -6.61
CA TRP A 6 -8.90 -13.18 -7.14
C TRP A 6 -7.79 -13.91 -7.89
N LYS A 7 -7.25 -14.99 -7.30
CA LYS A 7 -6.19 -15.77 -7.94
C LYS A 7 -6.63 -16.48 -9.22
N SER A 8 -7.86 -16.99 -9.28
CA SER A 8 -8.38 -17.59 -10.51
C SER A 8 -8.55 -16.55 -11.64
N ALA A 9 -9.03 -15.35 -11.32
CA ALA A 9 -9.09 -14.26 -12.30
C ALA A 9 -7.69 -13.84 -12.78
N GLU A 10 -6.71 -13.73 -11.87
CA GLU A 10 -5.31 -13.47 -12.22
C GLU A 10 -4.75 -14.55 -13.16
N SER A 11 -5.00 -15.83 -12.85
CA SER A 11 -4.58 -16.94 -13.71
C SER A 11 -5.21 -16.87 -15.10
N ALA A 12 -6.50 -16.54 -15.20
CA ALA A 12 -7.16 -16.36 -16.49
C ALA A 12 -6.53 -15.22 -17.31
N CYS A 13 -6.23 -14.08 -16.68
CA CYS A 13 -5.54 -12.97 -17.33
C CYS A 13 -4.12 -13.34 -17.80
N ASN A 14 -3.39 -14.13 -17.00
CA ASN A 14 -2.05 -14.60 -17.36
C ASN A 14 -2.09 -15.60 -18.52
N LEU A 15 -3.10 -16.48 -18.58
CA LEU A 15 -3.31 -17.38 -19.73
C LEU A 15 -3.53 -16.60 -21.04
N CYS A 16 -4.18 -15.44 -20.96
CA CYS A 16 -4.35 -14.54 -22.11
C CYS A 16 -3.14 -13.61 -22.36
N TYR A 17 -2.00 -13.86 -21.70
CA TYR A 17 -0.78 -13.02 -21.78
C TYR A 17 -0.94 -11.57 -21.31
N VAL A 18 -2.07 -11.19 -20.71
CA VAL A 18 -2.34 -9.80 -20.28
C VAL A 18 -1.45 -9.41 -19.09
N GLY A 19 -1.11 -10.37 -18.23
CA GLY A 19 -0.23 -10.16 -17.09
C GLY A 19 1.26 -10.20 -17.40
N PHE A 20 1.66 -10.33 -18.67
CA PHE A 20 3.07 -10.35 -19.03
C PHE A 20 3.72 -8.96 -18.91
N GLY A 21 4.66 -8.86 -17.97
CA GLY A 21 5.42 -7.66 -17.63
C GLY A 21 6.58 -7.39 -18.58
N GLY A 22 7.22 -8.46 -19.06
CA GLY A 22 8.48 -8.45 -19.79
C GLY A 22 9.44 -9.49 -19.22
N ILE A 23 10.72 -9.39 -19.61
CA ILE A 23 11.80 -10.19 -19.04
C ILE A 23 12.61 -9.28 -18.12
N LEU A 24 12.82 -9.71 -16.88
CA LEU A 24 13.62 -9.01 -15.87
C LEU A 24 15.12 -9.11 -16.20
N GLU A 25 15.94 -8.32 -15.53
CA GLU A 25 17.41 -8.27 -15.75
C GLU A 25 18.10 -9.63 -15.50
N ASP A 26 17.48 -10.49 -14.68
CA ASP A 26 17.93 -11.84 -14.35
C ASP A 26 17.47 -12.91 -15.37
N GLY A 27 16.77 -12.50 -16.44
CA GLY A 27 16.22 -13.41 -17.45
C GLY A 27 14.90 -14.07 -17.05
N THR A 28 14.34 -13.77 -15.89
CA THR A 28 13.03 -14.31 -15.46
C THR A 28 11.87 -13.56 -16.10
N GLN A 29 10.78 -14.26 -16.38
CA GLN A 29 9.57 -13.65 -16.94
C GLN A 29 8.74 -13.02 -15.82
N ASP A 30 8.44 -11.73 -15.95
CA ASP A 30 7.56 -11.04 -15.02
C ASP A 30 6.09 -11.29 -15.36
N TRP A 31 5.34 -11.85 -14.42
CA TRP A 31 3.90 -12.13 -14.52
C TRP A 31 3.07 -11.34 -13.51
N THR A 32 3.65 -10.32 -12.89
CA THR A 32 3.05 -9.59 -11.77
C THR A 32 2.12 -8.46 -12.22
N LYS A 33 2.08 -8.11 -13.52
CA LYS A 33 1.27 -6.97 -14.01
C LYS A 33 -0.23 -7.09 -13.73
N CYS A 34 -0.78 -8.30 -13.82
CA CYS A 34 -2.19 -8.55 -13.52
C CYS A 34 -2.43 -8.98 -12.08
N GLN A 35 -1.41 -9.00 -11.23
CA GLN A 35 -1.55 -9.41 -9.85
C GLN A 35 -2.41 -8.39 -9.09
N ASN A 36 -3.54 -8.85 -8.55
CA ASN A 36 -4.46 -8.04 -7.78
C ASN A 36 -4.30 -8.25 -6.27
N VAL A 37 -3.90 -9.45 -5.82
CA VAL A 37 -3.67 -9.75 -4.41
C VAL A 37 -2.30 -10.39 -4.20
N ASN A 38 -1.50 -9.82 -3.32
CA ASN A 38 -0.29 -10.45 -2.79
C ASN A 38 -0.59 -11.07 -1.42
N ILE A 39 -0.79 -12.38 -1.36
CA ILE A 39 -1.22 -13.09 -0.14
C ILE A 39 -0.16 -12.97 0.96
N LEU A 40 1.09 -13.30 0.64
CA LEU A 40 2.17 -13.26 1.63
C LEU A 40 2.42 -11.82 2.11
N GLY A 41 2.46 -10.86 1.20
CA GLY A 41 2.63 -9.45 1.57
C GLY A 41 1.48 -8.89 2.39
N TYR A 42 0.26 -9.39 2.21
CA TYR A 42 -0.90 -9.00 3.00
C TYR A 42 -0.85 -9.60 4.41
N GLU A 43 -0.65 -10.91 4.52
CA GLU A 43 -0.65 -11.63 5.81
C GLU A 43 0.54 -11.25 6.70
N PHE A 44 1.71 -10.99 6.11
CA PHE A 44 2.91 -10.57 6.84
C PHE A 44 3.09 -9.06 6.91
N SER A 45 2.07 -8.28 6.55
CA SER A 45 2.16 -6.83 6.61
C SER A 45 2.36 -6.32 8.04
N THR A 46 3.34 -5.43 8.21
CA THR A 46 3.70 -4.88 9.53
C THR A 46 2.91 -3.63 9.88
N ASN A 47 2.26 -3.03 8.88
CA ASN A 47 1.53 -1.79 9.01
C ASN A 47 0.30 -1.77 8.07
N MET A 48 -0.70 -0.98 8.44
CA MET A 48 -1.96 -0.90 7.68
C MET A 48 -1.76 -0.41 6.23
N LYS A 49 -0.72 0.38 5.97
CA LYS A 49 -0.44 0.87 4.63
C LYS A 49 0.03 -0.26 3.71
N GLU A 50 0.93 -1.10 4.20
CA GLU A 50 1.44 -2.28 3.52
C GLU A 50 0.34 -3.33 3.30
N ALA A 51 -0.55 -3.53 4.28
CA ALA A 51 -1.73 -4.38 4.12
C ALA A 51 -2.60 -3.90 2.94
N VAL A 52 -2.95 -2.60 2.93
CA VAL A 52 -3.78 -2.04 1.86
C VAL A 52 -3.07 -2.10 0.51
N ASP A 53 -1.76 -1.88 0.44
CA ASP A 53 -1.01 -1.93 -0.82
C ASP A 53 -0.98 -3.32 -1.45
N ASN A 54 -0.95 -4.38 -0.63
CA ASN A 54 -0.91 -5.76 -1.09
C ASN A 54 -2.30 -6.33 -1.42
N TRP A 55 -3.37 -5.64 -1.05
CA TRP A 55 -4.76 -6.06 -1.29
C TRP A 55 -5.44 -5.20 -2.35
N ASN A 56 -5.94 -5.83 -3.41
CA ASN A 56 -6.66 -5.17 -4.50
C ASN A 56 -5.79 -4.10 -5.20
N ILE A 57 -4.57 -4.50 -5.55
CA ILE A 57 -3.49 -3.70 -6.13
C ILE A 57 -3.97 -2.89 -7.34
N THR A 58 -4.73 -3.51 -8.24
CA THR A 58 -5.22 -2.85 -9.46
C THR A 58 -6.21 -1.73 -9.11
N THR A 59 -7.10 -1.97 -8.16
CA THR A 59 -8.04 -0.95 -7.67
C THR A 59 -7.30 0.19 -6.96
N ASN A 60 -6.27 -0.11 -6.18
CA ASN A 60 -5.43 0.92 -5.57
C ASN A 60 -4.73 1.79 -6.62
N HIS A 61 -4.19 1.18 -7.69
CA HIS A 61 -3.61 1.94 -8.80
C HIS A 61 -4.64 2.81 -9.51
N TRP A 62 -5.86 2.29 -9.73
CA TRP A 62 -6.96 3.04 -10.30
C TRP A 62 -7.35 4.23 -9.42
N LEU A 63 -7.60 4.02 -8.12
CA LEU A 63 -7.89 5.07 -7.14
C LEU A 63 -6.77 6.11 -7.06
N ARG A 64 -5.51 5.68 -7.15
CA ARG A 64 -4.37 6.59 -7.16
C ARG A 64 -4.38 7.51 -8.37
N LYS A 65 -4.64 6.98 -9.56
CA LYS A 65 -4.73 7.75 -10.81
C LYS A 65 -5.96 8.66 -10.83
N VAL A 66 -7.10 8.17 -10.35
CA VAL A 66 -8.39 8.86 -10.49
C VAL A 66 -8.58 9.94 -9.42
N VAL A 67 -8.19 9.66 -8.18
CA VAL A 67 -8.47 10.54 -7.02
C VAL A 67 -7.19 11.08 -6.43
N TYR A 68 -6.30 10.20 -5.95
CA TYR A 68 -5.15 10.62 -5.13
C TYR A 68 -4.26 11.65 -5.82
N ASN A 69 -3.96 11.45 -7.11
CA ASN A 69 -3.11 12.36 -7.88
C ASN A 69 -3.83 13.64 -8.29
N ARG A 70 -5.17 13.64 -8.37
CA ARG A 70 -5.98 14.79 -8.81
C ARG A 70 -6.35 15.73 -7.69
N VAL A 71 -6.36 15.26 -6.45
CA VAL A 71 -6.75 16.05 -5.28
C VAL A 71 -5.55 16.83 -4.73
N PRO A 72 -5.67 18.16 -4.46
CA PRO A 72 -4.55 18.97 -3.98
C PRO A 72 -4.25 18.79 -2.48
N LYS A 73 -5.27 18.57 -1.64
CA LYS A 73 -5.16 18.46 -0.17
C LYS A 73 -5.90 17.24 0.36
N GLN A 74 -5.45 16.66 1.48
CA GLN A 74 -6.11 15.51 2.13
C GLN A 74 -6.30 14.28 1.22
N LYS A 75 -5.32 14.04 0.32
CA LYS A 75 -5.35 12.99 -0.71
C LYS A 75 -5.80 11.62 -0.19
N VAL A 76 -5.30 11.20 0.98
CA VAL A 76 -5.60 9.90 1.59
C VAL A 76 -7.08 9.78 1.96
N ILE A 77 -7.61 10.76 2.69
CA ILE A 77 -9.00 10.78 3.15
C ILE A 77 -9.95 10.79 1.95
N CYS A 78 -9.70 11.67 0.98
CA CYS A 78 -10.54 11.75 -0.23
C CYS A 78 -10.53 10.43 -1.02
N THR A 79 -9.38 9.76 -1.11
CA THR A 79 -9.27 8.47 -1.82
C THR A 79 -10.08 7.39 -1.11
N PHE A 80 -9.98 7.30 0.22
CA PHE A 80 -10.75 6.31 1.00
C PHE A 80 -12.25 6.62 1.05
N LEU A 81 -12.66 7.89 1.00
CA LEU A 81 -14.08 8.26 0.87
C LEU A 81 -14.66 7.83 -0.48
N VAL A 82 -13.94 8.05 -1.59
CA VAL A 82 -14.38 7.58 -2.90
C VAL A 82 -14.42 6.05 -2.93
N SER A 83 -13.46 5.38 -2.29
CA SER A 83 -13.50 3.93 -2.12
C SER A 83 -14.75 3.48 -1.34
N ALA A 84 -15.10 4.17 -0.25
CA ALA A 84 -16.32 3.87 0.52
C ALA A 84 -17.58 4.01 -0.33
N LEU A 85 -17.69 5.11 -1.09
CA LEU A 85 -18.81 5.34 -2.01
C LEU A 85 -18.90 4.26 -3.09
N TRP A 86 -17.77 3.78 -3.60
CA TRP A 86 -17.72 2.69 -4.59
C TRP A 86 -18.23 1.35 -4.04
N HIS A 87 -18.04 1.07 -2.74
CA HIS A 87 -18.54 -0.14 -2.10
C HIS A 87 -20.05 -0.08 -1.77
N GLY A 88 -20.66 1.11 -1.77
CA GLY A 88 -22.09 1.33 -1.60
C GLY A 88 -22.47 2.11 -0.33
N PHE A 89 -23.77 2.30 -0.13
CA PHE A 89 -24.32 3.19 0.91
C PHE A 89 -24.53 2.53 2.28
N PHE A 90 -23.89 1.38 2.53
CA PHE A 90 -23.98 0.73 3.83
C PHE A 90 -23.01 1.35 4.83
N LEU A 91 -23.53 1.69 6.01
CA LEU A 91 -22.82 2.44 7.04
C LEU A 91 -21.48 1.81 7.46
N HIS A 92 -21.41 0.47 7.50
CA HIS A 92 -20.19 -0.24 7.91
C HIS A 92 -19.01 0.01 6.95
N TYR A 93 -19.24 0.25 5.65
CA TYR A 93 -18.15 0.58 4.72
C TYR A 93 -17.50 1.91 5.07
N TYR A 94 -18.30 2.93 5.38
CA TYR A 94 -17.77 4.24 5.77
C TYR A 94 -16.93 4.16 7.04
N TYR A 95 -17.40 3.43 8.06
CA TYR A 95 -16.62 3.23 9.28
C TYR A 95 -15.27 2.56 8.98
N PHE A 96 -15.27 1.49 8.20
CA PHE A 96 -14.05 0.77 7.85
C PHE A 96 -13.05 1.64 7.09
N PHE A 97 -13.50 2.37 6.07
CA PHE A 97 -12.61 3.20 5.23
C PHE A 97 -12.10 4.44 5.94
N ILE A 98 -12.93 5.08 6.78
CA ILE A 98 -12.49 6.22 7.61
C ILE A 98 -11.45 5.73 8.64
N PHE A 99 -11.73 4.61 9.31
CA PHE A 99 -10.80 4.02 10.28
C PHE A 99 -9.46 3.65 9.62
N THR A 100 -9.50 3.00 8.46
CA THR A 100 -8.31 2.65 7.68
C THR A 100 -7.51 3.89 7.27
N SER A 101 -8.19 4.94 6.80
CA SER A 101 -7.56 6.21 6.46
C SER A 101 -6.86 6.85 7.68
N LEU A 102 -7.49 6.81 8.85
CA LEU A 102 -6.90 7.32 10.09
C LEU A 102 -5.67 6.52 10.51
N MET A 103 -5.75 5.19 10.49
CA MET A 103 -4.63 4.31 10.83
C MET A 103 -3.41 4.54 9.93
N ILE A 104 -3.63 4.70 8.63
CA ILE A 104 -2.55 5.02 7.68
C ILE A 104 -1.97 6.41 7.97
N HIS A 105 -2.81 7.41 8.26
CA HIS A 105 -2.36 8.76 8.55
C HIS A 105 -1.52 8.83 9.84
N ILE A 106 -1.96 8.14 10.89
CA ILE A 106 -1.25 8.03 12.17
C ILE A 106 0.05 7.26 11.97
N GLY A 107 0.03 6.11 11.31
CA GLY A 107 1.22 5.29 11.06
C GLY A 107 2.32 6.06 10.32
N ARG A 108 1.96 6.89 9.34
CA ARG A 108 2.91 7.77 8.64
C ARG A 108 3.55 8.80 9.58
N LYS A 109 2.77 9.41 10.47
CA LYS A 109 3.30 10.37 11.46
C LYS A 109 4.21 9.70 12.48
N VAL A 110 3.82 8.53 12.98
CA VAL A 110 4.64 7.75 13.92
C VAL A 110 5.97 7.38 13.28
N CYS A 111 5.95 6.79 12.09
CA CYS A 111 7.16 6.40 11.37
C CYS A 111 8.09 7.60 11.12
N PHE A 112 7.52 8.74 10.72
CA PHE A 112 8.25 10.00 10.58
C PHE A 112 8.91 10.42 11.91
N LEU A 113 8.14 10.50 12.99
CA LEU A 113 8.68 10.93 14.30
C LEU A 113 9.75 9.98 14.83
N THR A 114 9.53 8.66 14.72
CA THR A 114 10.50 7.64 15.13
C THR A 114 11.81 7.75 14.33
N TYR A 115 11.73 7.98 13.02
CA TYR A 115 12.90 8.19 12.17
C TYR A 115 13.72 9.42 12.61
N TYR A 116 13.06 10.57 12.84
CA TYR A 116 13.74 11.77 13.32
C TYR A 116 14.35 11.59 14.71
N TYR A 117 13.66 10.91 15.62
CA TYR A 117 14.18 10.61 16.94
C TYR A 117 15.45 9.73 16.87
N PHE A 118 15.46 8.73 15.99
CA PHE A 118 16.62 7.87 15.77
C PHE A 118 17.80 8.64 15.18
N LEU A 119 17.57 9.43 14.12
CA LEU A 119 18.62 10.26 13.51
C LEU A 119 19.20 11.28 14.49
N PHE A 120 18.35 11.94 15.28
CA PHE A 120 18.79 12.91 16.26
C PHE A 120 19.67 12.28 17.34
N ASN A 121 19.29 11.11 17.86
CA ASN A 121 20.12 10.38 18.82
C ASN A 121 21.42 9.86 18.20
N LEU A 122 21.39 9.36 16.97
CA LEU A 122 22.59 8.93 16.24
C LEU A 122 23.58 10.09 16.09
N SER A 123 23.09 11.29 15.77
CA SER A 123 23.94 12.49 15.66
C SER A 123 24.59 12.91 16.98
N ARG A 124 23.94 12.66 18.13
CA ARG A 124 24.52 12.90 19.46
C ARG A 124 25.60 11.88 19.80
N VAL A 125 25.38 10.61 19.52
CA VAL A 125 26.35 9.53 19.77
C VAL A 125 27.61 9.74 18.92
N VAL A 126 27.45 10.05 17.63
CA VAL A 126 28.59 10.36 16.75
C VAL A 126 29.35 11.60 17.23
N LYS A 127 28.66 12.67 17.63
CA LYS A 127 29.31 13.87 18.19
C LYS A 127 30.04 13.60 19.51
N PHE A 128 29.51 12.71 20.36
CA PHE A 128 30.18 12.32 21.60
C PHE A 128 31.44 11.49 21.31
N SER A 129 31.35 10.54 20.38
CA SER A 129 32.47 9.66 19.99
C SER A 129 33.64 10.40 19.34
N VAL A 130 33.37 11.46 18.57
CA VAL A 130 34.42 12.31 17.94
C VAL A 130 35.11 13.23 18.96
N ARG A 131 34.46 13.52 20.09
CA ARG A 131 35.00 14.41 21.14
C ARG A 131 35.86 13.70 22.17
N THR A 132 35.89 12.37 22.15
CA THR A 132 36.64 11.50 23.09
C THR A 132 37.96 10.97 22.51
N PHE A 133 38.42 11.51 21.37
CA PHE A 133 39.77 11.35 20.82
C PHE A 133 40.41 12.73 20.70
#